data_AF-A0A2V9LEF3-F1
#
_entry.id   AF-A0A2V9LEF3-F1
#
_cell.length_a   1.000
_cell.length_b   1.000
_cell.length_c   1.000
_cell.angle_alpha   90.00
_cell.angle_beta   90.00
_cell.angle_gamma   90.00
#
_symmetry.space_group_name_H-M   'P 1'
#
loop_
_entity.id
_entity.type
_entity.pdbx_description
1 polymer ?
#
loop_
_entity_poly.entity_id
_entity_poly.type
_entity_poly.pdbx_seq_one_letter_code
_entity_poly.pdbx_strand_id
1 'polypeptide(L)'
;MLAVVWLRWLNGRNMILVSATTAVAGASLVYCKFGFTSMLEGFVMLGLGLSAIFPTALGLAGDRFRETGTVFGAIMTVALVGGTAGPTLAAWLAKTGPERILDLPIVSAVMVVALVLIIASPSVVPRIE
;
A
#
# COMPACT_ATOMS: atom_id res chain seq x y z
N MET A 1 20.56 10.31 0.45
CA MET A 1 21.36 9.22 -0.16
C MET A 1 20.95 7.82 0.31
N LEU A 2 20.55 7.62 1.58
CA LEU A 2 20.03 6.33 2.08
C LEU A 2 18.82 5.79 1.29
N ALA A 3 17.88 6.65 0.87
CA ALA A 3 16.71 6.25 0.07
C ALA A 3 17.07 5.63 -1.30
N VAL A 4 18.13 6.13 -1.95
CA VAL A 4 18.62 5.61 -3.24
C VAL A 4 19.34 4.28 -3.05
N VAL A 5 20.06 4.10 -1.94
CA VAL A 5 20.73 2.81 -1.61
C VAL A 5 19.70 1.74 -1.28
N TRP A 6 18.63 2.08 -0.56
CA TRP A 6 17.53 1.15 -0.25
C TRP A 6 16.78 0.69 -1.50
N LEU A 7 16.48 1.60 -2.44
CA LEU A 7 15.86 1.31 -3.73
C LEU A 7 16.75 0.47 -4.66
N ARG A 8 18.08 0.60 -4.58
CA ARG A 8 19.02 -0.24 -5.35
C ARG A 8 19.18 -1.65 -4.77
N TRP A 9 18.90 -1.84 -3.49
CA TRP A 9 19.00 -3.14 -2.81
C TRP A 9 17.69 -3.94 -2.84
N LEU A 10 16.54 -3.27 -2.83
CA LEU A 10 15.22 -3.89 -2.92
C LEU A 10 14.58 -3.52 -4.26
N ASN A 11 14.54 -4.49 -5.18
CA ASN A 11 13.70 -4.44 -6.38
C ASN A 11 12.34 -3.81 -6.02
N GLY A 12 11.84 -2.78 -6.73
CA GLY A 12 10.68 -1.99 -6.27
C GLY A 12 9.43 -2.82 -5.94
N ARG A 13 9.30 -4.00 -6.56
CA ARG A 13 8.35 -5.05 -6.20
C ARG A 13 8.48 -5.51 -4.74
N ASN A 14 9.69 -5.89 -4.32
CA ASN A 14 9.96 -6.40 -2.97
C ASN A 14 9.73 -5.32 -1.91
N MET A 15 10.02 -4.06 -2.25
CA MET A 15 9.73 -2.92 -1.37
C MET A 15 8.22 -2.80 -1.11
N ILE A 16 7.37 -2.87 -2.15
CA ILE A 16 5.91 -2.84 -1.96
C ILE A 16 5.42 -4.04 -1.14
N LEU A 17 5.97 -5.23 -1.35
CA LEU A 17 5.61 -6.43 -0.57
C LEU A 17 5.99 -6.28 0.90
N VAL A 18 7.20 -5.82 1.20
CA VAL A 18 7.64 -5.57 2.59
C VAL A 18 6.78 -4.49 3.24
N SER A 19 6.50 -3.41 2.54
CA SER A 19 5.62 -2.34 3.00
C SER A 19 4.20 -2.83 3.32
N ALA A 20 3.61 -3.62 2.42
CA ALA A 20 2.26 -4.15 2.60
C ALA A 20 2.20 -5.17 3.74
N THR A 21 3.17 -6.09 3.84
CA THR A 21 3.25 -7.04 4.96
C THR A 21 3.44 -6.33 6.30
N THR A 22 4.26 -5.27 6.34
CA THR A 22 4.43 -4.43 7.53
C THR A 22 3.12 -3.72 7.91
N ALA A 23 2.38 -3.20 6.92
CA ALA A 23 1.09 -2.56 7.16
C ALA A 23 0.05 -3.54 7.72
N VAL A 24 -0.04 -4.75 7.14
CA VAL A 24 -0.94 -5.83 7.60
C VAL A 24 -0.55 -6.32 9.00
N ALA A 25 0.74 -6.48 9.27
CA ALA A 25 1.23 -6.87 10.60
C ALA A 25 0.87 -5.81 11.65
N GLY A 26 1.09 -4.52 11.35
CA GLY A 26 0.71 -3.41 12.22
C GLY A 26 -0.79 -3.39 12.51
N ALA A 27 -1.63 -3.53 11.47
CA ALA A 27 -3.08 -3.57 11.62
C ALA A 27 -3.56 -4.77 12.46
N SER A 28 -2.97 -5.95 12.24
CA SER A 28 -3.28 -7.18 13.00
C SER A 28 -2.91 -7.03 14.47
N LEU A 29 -1.78 -6.38 14.76
CA LEU A 29 -1.32 -6.14 16.12
C LEU A 29 -2.25 -5.19 16.89
N VAL A 30 -2.81 -4.17 16.23
CA VAL A 30 -3.89 -3.35 16.81
C VAL A 30 -5.14 -4.19 17.05
N TYR A 31 -5.48 -5.12 16.15
CA TYR A 31 -6.68 -5.96 16.23
C TYR A 31 -6.69 -6.88 17.47
N CYS A 32 -5.53 -7.36 17.89
CA CYS A 32 -5.41 -8.28 19.03
C CYS A 32 -5.61 -7.62 20.41
N LYS A 33 -5.74 -6.29 20.50
CA LYS A 33 -6.09 -5.53 21.72
C LYS A 33 -5.21 -5.87 22.95
N PHE A 34 -3.92 -6.12 22.77
CA PHE A 34 -3.00 -6.51 23.86
C PHE A 34 -2.69 -5.40 24.88
N GLY A 35 -3.08 -4.16 24.61
CA GLY A 35 -2.84 -3.01 25.49
C GLY A 35 -2.60 -1.70 24.71
N PHE A 36 -2.36 -0.61 25.44
CA PHE A 36 -2.13 0.71 24.84
C PHE A 36 -0.79 0.78 24.08
N THR A 37 0.29 0.23 24.65
CA THR A 37 1.62 0.22 24.02
C THR A 37 1.61 -0.53 22.70
N SER A 38 1.01 -1.73 22.66
CA SER A 38 0.88 -2.50 21.42
C SER A 38 0.04 -1.75 20.38
N MET A 39 -1.03 -1.07 20.79
CA MET A 39 -1.84 -0.27 19.87
C MET A 39 -1.01 0.84 19.21
N LEU A 40 -0.15 1.51 19.98
CA LEU A 40 0.74 2.56 19.49
C LEU A 40 1.79 2.02 18.51
N GLU A 41 2.44 0.91 18.85
CA GLU A 41 3.37 0.20 17.97
C GLU A 41 2.69 -0.26 16.67
N GLY A 42 1.47 -0.79 16.76
CA GLY A 42 0.69 -1.25 15.62
C GLY A 42 0.34 -0.11 14.65
N PHE A 43 -0.08 1.06 15.17
CA PHE A 43 -0.33 2.24 14.32
C PHE A 43 0.96 2.80 13.70
N VAL A 44 2.07 2.78 14.43
CA VAL A 44 3.38 3.19 13.89
C VAL A 44 3.79 2.25 12.75
N MET A 45 3.70 0.94 12.94
CA MET A 45 3.98 -0.05 11.89
C MET A 45 3.05 0.13 10.68
N LEU A 46 1.75 0.37 10.92
CA LEU A 46 0.77 0.59 9.87
C LEU A 46 1.12 1.83 9.03
N GLY A 47 1.42 2.95 9.68
CA GLY A 47 1.83 4.19 9.01
C GLY A 47 3.14 4.04 8.23
N LEU A 48 4.16 3.44 8.85
CA LEU A 48 5.44 3.18 8.20
C LEU A 48 5.30 2.26 6.98
N GLY A 49 4.52 1.18 7.10
CA GLY A 49 4.23 0.27 6.01
C GLY A 49 3.58 0.98 4.83
N LEU A 50 2.53 1.78 5.07
CA LEU A 50 1.82 2.52 4.01
C LEU A 50 2.67 3.62 3.36
N SER A 51 3.57 4.27 4.12
CA SER A 51 4.32 5.45 3.67
C SER A 51 5.14 5.22 2.39
N ALA A 52 5.69 4.02 2.22
CA ALA A 52 6.58 3.71 1.11
C ALA A 52 5.85 3.17 -0.12
N ILE A 53 4.59 2.75 -0.01
CA ILE A 53 3.84 2.13 -1.12
C ILE A 53 3.67 3.13 -2.26
N PHE A 54 3.16 4.32 -1.94
CA PHE A 54 2.83 5.35 -2.93
C PHE A 54 4.06 5.86 -3.73
N PRO A 55 5.16 6.32 -3.11
CA PRO A 55 6.33 6.75 -3.87
C PRO A 55 7.01 5.61 -4.64
N THR A 56 6.97 4.37 -4.13
CA THR A 56 7.53 3.21 -4.84
C THR A 56 6.70 2.85 -6.08
N ALA A 57 5.37 2.91 -5.99
CA ALA A 57 4.48 2.66 -7.13
C ALA A 57 4.67 3.70 -8.24
N LEU A 58 4.82 4.99 -7.88
CA LEU A 58 5.14 6.04 -8.84
C LEU A 58 6.53 5.84 -9.47
N GLY A 59 7.54 5.48 -8.68
CA GLY A 59 8.89 5.17 -9.18
C GLY A 59 8.86 4.05 -10.23
N LEU A 60 8.19 2.94 -9.92
CA LEU A 60 8.03 1.81 -10.86
C LEU A 60 7.29 2.20 -12.14
N ALA A 61 6.25 3.02 -12.03
CA ALA A 61 5.50 3.50 -13.19
C ALA A 61 6.35 4.44 -14.07
N GLY A 62 7.17 5.28 -13.44
CA GLY A 62 8.10 6.18 -14.14
C GLY A 62 9.18 5.43 -14.92
N ASP A 63 9.69 4.33 -14.37
CA ASP A 63 10.71 3.50 -15.03
C ASP A 63 10.13 2.64 -16.16
N ARG A 64 8.85 2.26 -16.09
CA ARG A 64 8.21 1.32 -17.01
C ARG A 64 7.62 1.97 -18.26
N PHE A 65 7.06 3.17 -18.15
CA PHE A 65 6.27 3.81 -19.21
C PHE A 65 6.91 5.09 -19.73
N ARG A 66 6.88 5.28 -21.04
CA ARG A 66 7.40 6.49 -21.71
C ARG A 66 6.50 7.71 -21.49
N GLU A 67 5.19 7.49 -21.32
CA GLU A 67 4.16 8.51 -21.10
C GLU A 67 3.86 8.69 -19.60
N THR A 68 4.90 9.03 -18.84
CA THR A 68 4.87 9.10 -17.37
C THR A 68 3.75 9.99 -16.83
N GLY A 69 3.45 11.12 -17.48
CA GLY A 69 2.40 12.05 -17.09
C GLY A 69 1.00 11.43 -17.07
N THR A 70 0.66 10.65 -18.10
CA THR A 70 -0.66 9.98 -18.22
C THR A 70 -0.80 8.90 -17.15
N VAL A 71 0.24 8.09 -16.95
CA VAL A 71 0.23 7.00 -15.96
C VAL A 71 0.18 7.56 -14.54
N PHE A 72 0.94 8.61 -14.24
CA PHE A 72 0.86 9.30 -12.95
C PHE A 72 -0.52 9.90 -12.74
N GLY A 73 -1.11 10.53 -13.75
CA GLY A 73 -2.49 11.03 -13.69
C GLY A 73 -3.51 9.94 -13.35
N ALA A 74 -3.37 8.75 -13.95
CA ALA A 74 -4.22 7.60 -13.63
C ALA A 74 -4.03 7.12 -12.18
N ILE A 75 -2.78 6.98 -11.72
CA ILE A 75 -2.47 6.60 -10.33
C ILE A 75 -3.04 7.62 -9.33
N MET A 76 -2.86 8.92 -9.60
CA MET A 76 -3.39 10.00 -8.78
C MET A 76 -4.92 9.99 -8.74
N THR A 77 -5.58 9.73 -9.87
CA THR A 77 -7.04 9.62 -9.94
C THR A 77 -7.54 8.52 -9.01
N VAL A 78 -6.94 7.33 -9.08
CA VAL A 78 -7.32 6.21 -8.20
C VAL A 78 -7.04 6.56 -6.73
N ALA A 79 -5.91 7.20 -6.43
CA ALA A 79 -5.57 7.62 -5.07
C ALA A 79 -6.58 8.65 -4.52
N LEU A 80 -7.04 9.59 -5.33
CA LEU A 80 -8.04 10.59 -4.95
C LEU A 80 -9.42 9.96 -4.75
N VAL A 81 -9.83 9.04 -5.63
CA VAL A 81 -11.08 8.28 -5.45
C VAL A 81 -11.03 7.48 -4.16
N GLY A 82 -9.92 6.78 -3.89
CA GLY A 82 -9.72 6.08 -2.62
C GLY A 82 -9.70 7.01 -1.40
N GLY A 83 -9.03 8.17 -1.49
CA GLY A 83 -8.93 9.15 -0.42
C GLY A 83 -10.26 9.84 -0.09
N THR A 84 -11.12 10.05 -1.10
CA THR A 84 -12.47 10.62 -0.92
C THR A 84 -13.47 9.58 -0.44
N ALA A 85 -13.41 8.34 -0.94
CA ALA A 85 -14.27 7.25 -0.49
C ALA A 85 -13.87 6.70 0.89
N GLY A 86 -12.58 6.77 1.24
CA GLY A 86 -11.99 6.18 2.44
C GLY A 86 -12.68 6.58 3.74
N PRO A 87 -12.86 7.88 4.04
CA PRO A 87 -13.55 8.33 5.26
C PRO A 87 -14.99 7.82 5.36
N THR A 88 -15.74 7.84 4.25
CA THR A 88 -17.13 7.36 4.20
C THR A 88 -17.22 5.85 4.45
N LEU A 89 -16.32 5.07 3.82
CA LEU A 89 -16.21 3.63 4.03
C LEU A 89 -15.80 3.30 5.47
N ALA A 90 -14.83 4.01 6.02
CA ALA A 90 -14.40 3.87 7.41
C ALA A 90 -15.54 4.19 8.38
N ALA A 91 -16.28 5.27 8.15
CA ALA A 91 -17.44 5.64 8.96
C ALA A 91 -18.55 4.60 8.89
N TRP A 92 -18.77 3.99 7.72
CA TRP A 92 -19.73 2.90 7.56
C TRP A 92 -19.29 1.65 8.33
N LEU A 93 -18.02 1.25 8.21
CA LEU A 93 -17.44 0.11 8.94
C LEU A 93 -17.49 0.31 10.46
N ALA A 94 -17.22 1.53 10.93
CA ALA A 94 -17.24 1.88 12.34
C ALA A 94 -18.60 1.60 13.01
N LYS A 95 -19.72 1.60 12.27
CA LYS A 95 -21.05 1.26 12.80
C LYS A 95 -21.15 -0.18 13.30
N THR A 96 -20.30 -1.07 12.78
CA THR A 96 -20.26 -2.49 13.18
C THR A 96 -19.21 -2.79 14.25
N GLY A 97 -18.40 -1.80 14.60
CA GLY A 97 -17.33 -1.88 15.60
C GLY A 97 -16.16 -0.96 15.23
N PRO A 98 -15.58 -0.19 16.16
CA PRO A 98 -14.47 0.72 15.86
C PRO A 98 -13.22 0.00 15.32
N GLU A 99 -12.99 -1.25 15.71
CA GLU A 99 -11.90 -2.09 15.20
C GLU A 99 -12.04 -2.42 13.72
N ARG A 100 -13.26 -2.47 13.19
CA ARG A 100 -13.55 -2.78 11.77
C ARG A 100 -13.00 -1.74 10.81
N ILE A 101 -12.66 -0.55 11.31
CA ILE A 101 -11.97 0.48 10.52
C ILE A 101 -10.62 -0.05 10.00
N LEU A 102 -9.96 -0.96 10.74
CA LEU A 102 -8.68 -1.57 10.35
C LEU A 102 -8.81 -2.56 9.19
N ASP A 103 -10.02 -3.04 8.89
CA ASP A 103 -10.26 -3.89 7.72
C ASP A 103 -9.94 -3.10 6.44
N LEU A 104 -10.14 -1.77 6.43
CA LEU A 104 -9.89 -0.91 5.28
C LEU A 104 -8.40 -0.87 4.85
N PRO A 105 -7.42 -0.53 5.73
CA PRO A 105 -6.01 -0.57 5.38
C PRO A 105 -5.48 -1.99 5.11
N ILE A 106 -6.06 -3.02 5.73
CA ILE A 106 -5.69 -4.42 5.44
C ILE A 106 -6.09 -4.77 4.00
N VAL A 107 -7.36 -4.54 3.64
CA VAL A 107 -7.87 -4.84 2.29
C VAL A 107 -7.12 -4.03 1.23
N SER A 108 -6.84 -2.75 1.49
CA SER A 108 -6.08 -1.92 0.53
C SER A 108 -4.64 -2.43 0.33
N ALA A 109 -3.95 -2.79 1.42
CA ALA A 109 -2.60 -3.36 1.33
C ALA A 109 -2.60 -4.70 0.56
N VAL A 110 -3.57 -5.58 0.82
CA VAL A 110 -3.73 -6.85 0.10
C VAL A 110 -4.02 -6.62 -1.39
N MET A 111 -4.88 -5.66 -1.72
CA MET A 111 -5.19 -5.32 -3.13
C MET A 111 -3.96 -4.78 -3.86
N VAL A 112 -3.16 -3.93 -3.21
CA VAL A 112 -1.89 -3.46 -3.78
C VAL A 112 -0.93 -4.62 -4.04
N VAL A 113 -0.79 -5.55 -3.10
CA VAL A 113 0.03 -6.77 -3.28
C VAL A 113 -0.48 -7.60 -4.45
N ALA A 114 -1.78 -7.85 -4.52
CA ALA A 114 -2.40 -8.62 -5.60
C ALA A 114 -2.12 -7.98 -6.96
N LEU A 115 -2.32 -6.67 -7.10
CA LEU A 115 -2.04 -5.93 -8.34
C LEU A 115 -0.57 -6.03 -8.73
N VAL A 116 0.35 -5.85 -7.77
CA VAL A 116 1.80 -5.96 -8.03
C VAL A 116 2.17 -7.37 -8.49
N LEU A 117 1.60 -8.42 -7.89
CA LEU A 117 1.85 -9.79 -8.28
C LEU A 117 1.27 -10.12 -9.66
N ILE A 118 0.07 -9.63 -9.98
CA ILE A 118 -0.56 -9.80 -11.30
C ILE A 118 0.29 -9.13 -12.38
N ILE A 119 0.71 -7.89 -12.18
CA ILE A 119 1.55 -7.14 -13.14
C ILE A 119 2.92 -7.81 -13.29
N ALA A 120 3.46 -8.38 -12.21
CA ALA A 120 4.74 -9.09 -12.24
C ALA A 120 4.64 -10.52 -12.83
N SER A 121 3.43 -11.07 -12.97
CA SER A 121 3.24 -12.40 -13.53
C SER A 121 3.45 -12.37 -15.06
N PRO A 122 4.27 -13.27 -15.62
CA PRO A 122 4.61 -13.27 -17.06
C PRO A 122 3.42 -13.61 -17.97
N SER A 123 2.27 -13.98 -17.41
CA SER A 123 1.08 -14.46 -18.12
C SER A 123 0.10 -13.36 -18.57
N VAL A 124 0.21 -12.13 -18.08
CA VAL A 124 -0.84 -11.10 -18.27
C VAL A 124 -0.40 -9.92 -19.15
N VAL A 125 0.90 -9.63 -19.25
CA VAL A 125 1.39 -8.45 -19.99
C VAL A 125 2.53 -8.85 -20.93
N PRO A 126 2.33 -8.82 -22.26
CA PRO A 126 3.41 -9.04 -23.21
C PRO A 126 4.49 -7.98 -22.99
N ARG A 127 5.74 -8.44 -22.91
CA ARG A 127 6.93 -7.60 -22.85
C ARG A 127 7.06 -6.92 -24.22
N ILE A 128 6.56 -5.70 -24.34
CA ILE A 128 6.93 -4.81 -25.44
C ILE A 128 8.41 -4.46 -25.27
N GLU A 129 9.22 -5.14 -26.09
CA GLU A 129 10.63 -4.85 -26.37
C GLU A 129 10.77 -3.57 -27.17
#